data_AF-A0A6B0DKF4-F1
#
_entry.id   AF-A0A6B0DKF4-F1
#
_cell.length_a   1.000
_cell.length_b   1.000
_cell.length_c   1.000
_cell.angle_alpha   90.00
_cell.angle_beta   90.00
_cell.angle_gamma   90.00
#
_symmetry.space_group_name_H-M   'P 1'
#
loop_
_entity.id
_entity.type
_entity.pdbx_description
1 polymer ?
#
loop_
_entity_poly.entity_id
_entity_poly.type
_entity_poly.pdbx_seq_one_letter_code
_entity_poly.pdbx_strand_id
1 'polypeptide(L)'
;MRGRPRKYSIDDPPIKVNFYIPASLRYKIPDDTVLTDLLTNILTNYFDDSKKVELKELEKKEIELKEQLAVVQSKILKLRREMEESEKIKKELELKQSYAVWQFWNILKQGVKINRLPFIGNKYPETILGIKFNYDAVEKALKSKEIISYSIETFEQAIQLAKQYNVTYIGRGQNEESEFNKFKNFYEEYKRKVKI
;
A
#
# COMPACT_ATOMS: atom_id res chain seq x y z
N MET A 1 -7.47 -21.82 81.45
CA MET A 1 -7.12 -22.78 80.38
C MET A 1 -7.26 -22.09 79.03
N ARG A 2 -6.17 -21.86 78.29
CA ARG A 2 -6.26 -21.39 76.89
C ARG A 2 -6.51 -22.63 76.02
N GLY A 3 -7.73 -22.77 75.50
CA GLY A 3 -8.13 -23.89 74.67
C GLY A 3 -7.39 -23.90 73.32
N ARG A 4 -7.02 -25.10 72.84
CA ARG A 4 -6.45 -25.28 71.49
C ARG A 4 -7.44 -24.77 70.43
N PRO A 5 -6.98 -24.08 69.37
CA PRO A 5 -7.84 -23.70 68.26
C PRO A 5 -8.50 -24.95 67.65
N ARG A 6 -9.82 -24.90 67.44
CA ARG A 6 -10.59 -25.98 66.80
C ARG A 6 -10.19 -26.06 65.33
N LYS A 7 -9.95 -27.27 64.81
CA LYS A 7 -9.84 -27.51 63.36
C LYS A 7 -11.26 -27.56 62.78
N TYR A 8 -11.52 -26.72 61.79
CA TYR A 8 -12.79 -26.69 61.07
C TYR A 8 -12.82 -27.77 59.98
N SER A 9 -13.95 -28.46 59.81
CA SER A 9 -14.20 -29.39 58.70
C SER A 9 -14.97 -28.70 57.58
N ILE A 10 -15.00 -29.33 56.40
CA ILE A 10 -15.73 -28.82 55.22
C ILE A 10 -17.25 -28.83 55.45
N ASP A 11 -17.74 -29.70 56.33
CA ASP A 11 -19.17 -29.81 56.67
C ASP A 11 -19.60 -28.83 57.78
N ASP A 12 -18.67 -28.08 58.38
CA ASP A 12 -19.01 -27.07 59.38
C ASP A 12 -19.79 -25.91 58.71
N PRO A 13 -20.77 -25.30 59.40
CA PRO A 13 -21.53 -24.18 58.86
C PRO A 13 -20.61 -23.00 58.51
N PRO A 14 -20.92 -22.23 57.45
CA PRO A 14 -20.06 -21.16 56.98
C PRO A 14 -19.81 -20.13 58.08
N ILE A 15 -18.54 -19.78 58.28
CA ILE A 15 -18.13 -18.77 59.25
C ILE A 15 -18.61 -17.41 58.75
N LYS A 16 -19.55 -16.80 59.49
CA LYS A 16 -20.00 -15.44 59.21
C LYS A 16 -19.01 -14.45 59.81
N VAL A 17 -18.27 -13.75 58.95
CA VAL A 17 -17.39 -12.65 59.35
C VAL A 17 -18.14 -11.34 59.18
N ASN A 18 -18.43 -10.65 60.28
CA ASN A 18 -19.07 -9.34 60.25
C ASN A 18 -17.98 -8.26 60.27
N PHE A 19 -17.95 -7.42 59.23
CA PHE A 19 -17.05 -6.27 59.18
C PHE A 19 -17.79 -5.02 59.65
N TYR A 20 -17.21 -4.32 60.63
CA TYR A 20 -17.69 -3.00 61.02
C TYR A 20 -17.03 -1.95 60.11
N ILE A 21 -17.86 -1.20 59.38
CA ILE A 21 -17.41 -0.05 58.59
C ILE A 21 -17.85 1.23 59.32
N PRO A 22 -16.90 2.07 59.77
CA PRO A 22 -17.20 3.36 60.38
C PRO A 22 -18.05 4.25 59.47
N ALA A 23 -18.94 5.05 60.06
CA ALA A 23 -19.83 5.94 59.31
C ALA A 23 -19.07 6.88 58.37
N SER A 24 -17.91 7.40 58.80
CA SER A 24 -17.03 8.27 57.99
C SER A 24 -16.53 7.63 56.69
N LEU A 25 -16.45 6.30 56.63
CA LEU A 25 -16.09 5.53 55.44
C LEU A 25 -17.33 5.13 54.64
N ARG A 26 -18.45 4.86 55.33
CA ARG A 26 -19.71 4.49 54.68
C ARG A 26 -20.21 5.58 53.71
N TYR A 27 -20.10 6.85 54.06
CA TYR A 27 -20.51 7.97 53.19
C TYR A 27 -19.65 8.16 51.92
N LYS A 28 -18.51 7.46 51.82
CA LYS A 28 -17.63 7.50 50.64
C LYS A 28 -17.86 6.34 49.68
N ILE A 29 -18.71 5.39 50.05
CA ILE A 29 -19.01 4.21 49.24
C ILE A 29 -20.22 4.58 48.36
N PRO A 30 -20.14 4.43 47.03
CA PRO A 30 -21.28 4.70 46.15
C PRO A 30 -22.49 3.83 46.52
N ASP A 31 -23.69 4.41 46.44
CA ASP A 31 -24.93 3.74 46.87
C ASP A 31 -25.24 2.45 46.08
N ASP A 32 -24.74 2.36 44.84
CA ASP A 32 -24.94 1.21 43.94
C ASP A 32 -23.99 0.02 44.25
N THR A 33 -23.12 0.14 45.26
CA THR A 33 -22.10 -0.89 45.52
C THR A 33 -22.57 -1.94 46.53
N VAL A 34 -22.74 -3.18 46.08
CA VAL A 34 -23.00 -4.33 46.98
C VAL A 34 -21.71 -4.74 47.68
N LEU A 35 -21.48 -4.20 48.88
CA LEU A 35 -20.25 -4.40 49.66
C LEU A 35 -19.93 -5.87 49.94
N THR A 36 -20.95 -6.70 50.11
CA THR A 36 -20.80 -8.14 50.35
C THR A 36 -20.14 -8.82 49.15
N ASP A 37 -20.55 -8.52 47.93
CA ASP A 37 -20.00 -9.11 46.71
C ASP A 37 -18.58 -8.61 46.46
N LEU A 38 -18.33 -7.33 46.74
CA LEU A 38 -17.01 -6.72 46.65
C LEU A 38 -16.00 -7.39 47.59
N LEU A 39 -16.36 -7.51 48.87
CA LEU A 39 -15.52 -8.15 49.89
C LEU A 39 -15.36 -9.65 49.62
N THR A 40 -16.42 -10.33 49.18
CA THR A 40 -16.34 -11.74 48.81
C THR A 40 -15.38 -11.91 47.64
N ASN A 41 -15.47 -11.11 46.58
CA ASN A 41 -14.53 -11.17 45.45
C ASN A 41 -13.09 -10.86 45.87
N ILE A 42 -12.86 -9.85 46.71
CA ILE A 42 -11.52 -9.51 47.21
C ILE A 42 -10.94 -10.68 48.02
N LEU A 43 -11.71 -11.23 48.96
CA LEU A 43 -11.26 -12.34 49.79
C LEU A 43 -11.05 -13.61 48.97
N THR A 44 -11.96 -13.92 48.03
CA THR A 44 -11.81 -15.07 47.15
C THR A 44 -10.54 -14.94 46.30
N ASN A 45 -10.24 -13.76 45.77
CA ASN A 45 -8.99 -13.51 45.02
C ASN A 45 -7.73 -13.53 45.92
N TYR A 46 -7.84 -13.16 47.20
CA TYR A 46 -6.73 -13.21 48.16
C TYR A 46 -6.42 -14.64 48.64
N PHE A 47 -7.44 -15.49 48.71
CA PHE A 47 -7.34 -16.88 49.18
C PHE A 47 -7.29 -17.91 48.05
N ASP A 48 -7.60 -17.54 46.81
CA ASP A 48 -7.28 -18.34 45.64
C ASP A 48 -5.76 -18.35 45.41
N ASP A 49 -5.24 -19.50 45.03
CA ASP A 49 -3.81 -19.77 44.82
C ASP A 49 -3.20 -18.68 43.91
N SER A 50 -2.27 -17.88 44.43
CA SER A 50 -1.64 -16.73 43.72
C SER A 50 -1.17 -17.06 42.29
N LYS A 51 -0.76 -18.30 42.05
CA LYS A 51 -0.37 -18.81 40.74
C LYS A 51 -1.53 -18.89 39.74
N LYS A 52 -2.76 -19.16 40.19
CA LYS A 52 -3.97 -19.15 39.35
C LYS A 52 -4.36 -17.75 38.92
N VAL A 53 -4.15 -16.76 39.78
CA VAL A 53 -4.38 -15.34 39.42
C VAL A 53 -3.36 -14.90 38.37
N GLU A 54 -2.08 -15.21 38.60
CA GLU A 54 -1.00 -14.92 37.63
C GLU A 54 -1.24 -15.64 36.29
N LEU A 55 -1.67 -16.90 36.30
CA LEU A 55 -2.02 -17.64 35.08
C LEU A 55 -3.16 -16.96 34.31
N LYS A 56 -4.24 -16.55 34.98
CA LYS A 56 -5.36 -15.84 34.32
C LYS A 56 -4.94 -14.49 33.73
N GLU A 57 -4.03 -13.78 34.38
CA GLU A 57 -3.49 -12.53 33.85
C GLU A 57 -2.61 -12.77 32.62
N LEU A 58 -1.79 -13.83 32.63
CA LEU A 58 -0.99 -14.23 31.47
C LEU A 58 -1.87 -14.70 30.30
N GLU A 59 -2.94 -15.46 30.55
CA GLU A 59 -3.91 -15.88 29.52
C GLU A 59 -4.63 -14.68 28.89
N LYS A 60 -5.00 -13.66 29.69
CA LYS A 60 -5.57 -12.41 29.15
C LYS A 60 -4.57 -11.67 28.26
N LYS A 61 -3.31 -11.55 28.69
CA LYS A 61 -2.24 -10.95 27.88
C LYS A 61 -1.99 -11.74 26.60
N GLU A 62 -2.06 -13.06 26.63
CA GLU A 62 -1.95 -13.90 25.45
C GLU A 62 -3.06 -13.60 24.42
N ILE A 63 -4.31 -13.45 24.88
CA ILE A 63 -5.44 -13.10 24.03
C ILE A 63 -5.27 -11.70 23.43
N GLU A 64 -4.93 -10.70 24.26
CA GLU A 64 -4.68 -9.33 23.78
C GLU A 64 -3.55 -9.29 22.73
N LEU A 65 -2.47 -10.04 22.94
CA LEU A 65 -1.37 -10.14 21.97
C LEU A 65 -1.80 -10.84 20.68
N LYS A 66 -2.66 -11.86 20.75
CA LYS A 66 -3.23 -12.52 19.56
C LYS A 66 -4.13 -11.56 18.77
N GLU A 67 -4.93 -10.76 19.45
CA GLU A 67 -5.75 -9.73 18.81
C GLU A 67 -4.89 -8.66 18.13
N GLN A 68 -3.85 -8.16 18.81
CA GLN A 68 -2.90 -7.22 18.23
C GLN A 68 -2.18 -7.82 17.01
N LEU A 69 -1.78 -9.08 17.09
CA LEU A 69 -1.15 -9.80 15.99
C LEU A 69 -2.10 -9.92 14.80
N ALA A 70 -3.38 -10.24 15.02
CA ALA A 70 -4.38 -10.28 13.96
C ALA A 70 -4.58 -8.91 13.29
N VAL A 71 -4.61 -7.83 14.08
CA VAL A 71 -4.65 -6.45 13.56
C VAL A 71 -3.42 -6.15 12.71
N VAL A 72 -2.21 -6.47 13.17
CA VAL A 72 -0.99 -6.27 12.41
C VAL A 72 -1.00 -7.09 11.11
N GLN A 73 -1.43 -8.36 11.15
CA GLN A 73 -1.54 -9.21 9.97
C GLN A 73 -2.52 -8.64 8.94
N SER A 74 -3.67 -8.13 9.37
CA SER A 74 -4.63 -7.48 8.45
C SER A 74 -4.04 -6.24 7.78
N LYS A 75 -3.28 -5.42 8.51
CA LYS A 75 -2.56 -4.26 7.97
C LYS A 75 -1.49 -4.67 6.96
N ILE A 76 -0.72 -5.72 7.26
CA ILE A 76 0.28 -6.28 6.34
C ILE A 76 -0.40 -6.74 5.05
N LEU A 77 -1.52 -7.47 5.14
CA LEU A 77 -2.25 -7.95 3.97
C LEU A 77 -2.75 -6.78 3.10
N LYS A 78 -3.28 -5.72 3.73
CA LYS A 78 -3.74 -4.51 3.03
C LYS A 78 -2.59 -3.84 2.28
N LEU A 79 -1.46 -3.61 2.94
CA LEU A 79 -0.27 -3.02 2.32
C LEU A 79 0.28 -3.86 1.17
N ARG A 80 0.27 -5.19 1.29
CA ARG A 80 0.69 -6.08 0.19
C ARG A 80 -0.19 -5.92 -1.06
N ARG A 81 -1.51 -5.81 -0.89
CA ARG A 81 -2.43 -5.57 -2.00
C ARG A 81 -2.21 -4.21 -2.65
N GLU A 82 -2.05 -3.16 -1.83
CA GLU A 82 -1.74 -1.82 -2.33
C GLU A 82 -0.42 -1.78 -3.10
N MET A 83 0.61 -2.51 -2.63
CA MET A 83 1.87 -2.67 -3.36
C MET A 83 1.68 -3.38 -4.70
N GLU A 84 0.96 -4.50 -4.74
CA GLU A 84 0.69 -5.23 -5.98
C GLU A 84 -0.08 -4.37 -7.02
N GLU A 85 -1.07 -3.61 -6.56
CA GLU A 85 -1.81 -2.67 -7.41
C GLU A 85 -0.91 -1.54 -7.92
N SER A 86 -0.10 -0.95 -7.04
CA SER A 86 0.87 0.09 -7.43
C SER A 86 1.89 -0.43 -8.43
N GLU A 87 2.37 -1.67 -8.29
CA GLU A 87 3.30 -2.28 -9.25
C GLU A 87 2.65 -2.53 -10.61
N LYS A 88 1.39 -2.97 -10.63
CA LYS A 88 0.62 -3.12 -11.88
C LYS A 88 0.47 -1.79 -12.59
N ILE A 89 0.06 -0.74 -11.87
CA ILE A 89 -0.08 0.62 -12.40
C ILE A 89 1.26 1.13 -12.94
N LYS A 90 2.36 0.92 -12.20
CA LYS A 90 3.69 1.33 -12.63
C LYS A 90 4.09 0.64 -13.94
N LYS A 91 3.90 -0.67 -14.05
CA LYS A 91 4.19 -1.44 -15.28
C LYS A 91 3.36 -0.95 -16.47
N GLU A 92 2.08 -0.64 -16.25
CA GLU A 92 1.21 -0.09 -17.31
C GLU A 92 1.66 1.31 -17.75
N LEU A 93 2.06 2.17 -16.82
CA LEU A 93 2.57 3.50 -17.13
C LEU A 93 3.90 3.43 -17.91
N GLU A 94 4.82 2.56 -17.50
CA GLU A 94 6.08 2.32 -18.21
C GLU A 94 5.83 1.80 -19.64
N LEU A 95 4.84 0.91 -19.82
CA LEU A 95 4.45 0.41 -21.13
C LEU A 95 3.86 1.52 -22.02
N LYS A 96 2.98 2.37 -21.47
CA LYS A 96 2.40 3.51 -22.18
C LYS A 96 3.45 4.55 -22.56
N GLN A 97 4.41 4.79 -21.68
CA GLN A 97 5.52 5.70 -21.98
C GLN A 97 6.42 5.11 -23.07
N SER A 98 6.70 3.81 -23.04
CA SER A 98 7.46 3.12 -24.09
C SER A 98 6.74 3.17 -25.44
N TYR A 99 5.40 3.06 -25.43
CA TYR A 99 4.58 3.29 -26.60
C TYR A 99 4.73 4.71 -27.17
N ALA A 100 4.75 5.72 -26.30
CA ALA A 100 4.95 7.10 -26.75
C ALA A 100 6.31 7.31 -27.42
N VAL A 101 7.38 6.69 -26.89
CA VAL A 101 8.70 6.68 -27.54
C VAL A 101 8.64 6.00 -28.90
N TRP A 102 7.93 4.87 -29.02
CA TRP A 102 7.79 4.15 -30.28
C TRP A 102 7.03 4.96 -31.34
N GLN A 103 5.95 5.65 -30.96
CA GLN A 103 5.25 6.58 -31.84
C GLN A 103 6.15 7.73 -32.29
N PHE A 104 6.85 8.36 -31.34
CA PHE A 104 7.82 9.41 -31.65
C PHE A 104 8.89 8.93 -32.63
N TRP A 105 9.39 7.71 -32.45
CA TRP A 105 10.37 7.12 -33.34
C TRP A 105 9.86 6.96 -34.77
N ASN A 106 8.62 6.48 -34.93
CA ASN A 106 7.99 6.34 -36.25
C ASN A 106 7.79 7.70 -36.93
N ILE A 107 7.37 8.71 -36.16
CA ILE A 107 7.25 10.10 -36.63
C ILE A 107 8.60 10.63 -37.12
N LEU A 108 9.68 10.41 -36.36
CA LEU A 108 11.02 10.83 -36.77
C LEU A 108 11.49 10.08 -38.02
N LYS A 109 11.26 8.77 -38.14
CA LYS A 109 11.59 7.99 -39.34
C LYS A 109 10.90 8.53 -40.58
N GLN A 110 9.64 8.92 -40.44
CA GLN A 110 8.94 9.59 -41.52
C GLN A 110 9.50 10.99 -41.77
N GLY A 111 9.74 11.75 -40.71
CA GLY A 111 10.17 13.15 -40.78
C GLY A 111 11.54 13.34 -41.43
N VAL A 112 12.50 12.44 -41.16
CA VAL A 112 13.81 12.42 -41.82
C VAL A 112 13.68 12.17 -43.32
N LYS A 113 12.75 11.31 -43.77
CA LYS A 113 12.55 11.05 -45.21
C LYS A 113 12.06 12.29 -45.97
N ILE A 114 11.28 13.14 -45.31
CA ILE A 114 10.68 14.34 -45.90
C ILE A 114 11.37 15.65 -45.44
N ASN A 115 12.45 15.56 -44.65
CA ASN A 115 13.15 16.68 -44.00
C ASN A 115 12.24 17.66 -43.22
N ARG A 116 11.13 17.17 -42.67
CA ARG A 116 10.15 17.98 -41.93
C ARG A 116 9.25 17.09 -41.07
N LEU A 117 8.62 17.62 -40.03
CA LEU A 117 7.64 16.82 -39.28
C LEU A 117 6.36 16.59 -40.12
N PRO A 118 5.73 15.40 -40.01
CA PRO A 118 4.35 15.26 -40.43
C PRO A 118 3.47 16.16 -39.53
N PHE A 119 2.37 16.69 -40.06
CA PHE A 119 1.42 17.58 -39.34
C PHE A 119 1.82 19.05 -39.15
N ILE A 120 2.83 19.55 -39.87
CA ILE A 120 3.13 21.00 -39.90
C ILE A 120 1.89 21.78 -40.34
N GLY A 121 1.50 22.77 -39.54
CA GLY A 121 0.29 23.58 -39.75
C GLY A 121 -0.93 23.13 -38.95
N ASN A 122 -0.86 22.02 -38.22
CA ASN A 122 -1.92 21.62 -37.31
C ASN A 122 -1.74 22.29 -35.94
N LYS A 123 -2.81 22.87 -35.38
CA LYS A 123 -2.74 23.64 -34.13
C LYS A 123 -2.49 22.75 -32.90
N TYR A 124 -2.91 21.49 -32.96
CA TYR A 124 -2.77 20.52 -31.87
C TYR A 124 -2.40 19.12 -32.39
N PRO A 125 -1.17 18.90 -32.87
CA PRO A 125 -0.74 17.58 -33.39
C PRO A 125 -0.82 16.48 -32.32
N GLU A 126 -0.68 16.85 -31.04
CA GLU A 126 -0.75 15.96 -29.90
C GLU A 126 -2.09 15.21 -29.78
N THR A 127 -3.21 15.81 -30.16
CA THR A 127 -4.54 15.16 -30.12
C THR A 127 -4.69 14.08 -31.19
N ILE A 128 -3.96 14.20 -32.30
CA ILE A 128 -3.94 13.19 -33.35
C ILE A 128 -3.01 12.05 -32.94
N LEU A 129 -1.86 12.40 -32.36
CA LEU A 129 -0.79 11.46 -32.07
C LEU A 129 -0.95 10.71 -30.75
N GLY A 130 -1.70 11.26 -29.79
CA GLY A 130 -1.80 10.72 -28.43
C GLY A 130 -0.50 10.85 -27.62
N ILE A 131 0.46 11.62 -28.12
CA ILE A 131 1.74 11.91 -27.48
C ILE A 131 2.04 13.41 -27.56
N LYS A 132 2.80 13.90 -26.58
CA LYS A 132 3.27 15.27 -26.51
C LYS A 132 4.80 15.30 -26.52
N PHE A 133 5.39 16.24 -27.26
CA PHE A 133 6.83 16.50 -27.30
C PHE A 133 7.09 17.93 -27.74
N ASN A 134 8.34 18.40 -27.63
CA ASN A 134 8.72 19.75 -28.06
C ASN A 134 8.79 19.84 -29.60
N TYR A 135 7.65 20.16 -30.22
CA TYR A 135 7.48 20.15 -31.67
C TYR A 135 8.44 21.09 -32.40
N ASP A 136 8.56 22.34 -31.94
CA ASP A 136 9.42 23.36 -32.56
C ASP A 136 10.89 22.98 -32.51
N ALA A 137 11.35 22.43 -31.39
CA ALA A 137 12.73 21.98 -31.24
C ALA A 137 13.04 20.80 -32.17
N VAL A 138 12.13 19.83 -32.27
CA VAL A 138 12.30 18.68 -33.17
C VAL A 138 12.27 19.12 -34.64
N GLU A 139 11.38 20.04 -35.01
CA GLU A 139 11.31 20.57 -36.37
C GLU A 139 12.61 21.31 -36.75
N LYS A 140 13.13 22.14 -35.84
CA LYS A 140 14.42 22.82 -36.02
C LYS A 140 15.57 21.82 -36.17
N ALA A 141 15.60 20.77 -35.34
CA ALA A 141 16.63 19.74 -35.38
C ALA A 141 16.59 18.90 -36.68
N LEU A 142 15.39 18.65 -37.22
CA LEU A 142 15.23 18.01 -38.54
C LEU A 142 15.69 18.93 -39.69
N LYS A 143 15.32 20.21 -39.66
CA LYS A 143 15.73 21.19 -40.70
C LYS A 143 17.24 21.44 -40.72
N SER A 144 17.85 21.48 -39.54
CA SER A 144 19.31 21.65 -39.37
C SER A 144 20.12 20.37 -39.59
N LYS A 145 19.45 19.23 -39.83
CA LYS A 145 20.06 17.90 -39.96
C LYS A 145 20.85 17.44 -38.71
N GLU A 146 20.43 17.88 -37.53
CA GLU A 146 20.89 17.31 -36.26
C GLU A 146 20.26 15.93 -36.02
N ILE A 147 19.00 15.75 -36.42
CA ILE A 147 18.34 14.44 -36.47
C ILE A 147 18.40 13.94 -37.92
N ILE A 148 19.17 12.87 -38.13
CA ILE A 148 19.32 12.20 -39.43
C ILE A 148 19.00 10.70 -39.30
N SER A 149 19.03 9.96 -40.40
CA SER A 149 18.68 8.54 -40.43
C SER A 149 19.48 7.72 -39.41
N TYR A 150 20.78 7.97 -39.29
CA TYR A 150 21.67 7.30 -38.34
C TYR A 150 21.34 7.60 -36.86
N SER A 151 20.68 8.73 -36.58
CA SER A 151 20.28 9.13 -35.23
C SER A 151 19.02 8.41 -34.74
N ILE A 152 18.36 7.64 -35.60
CA ILE A 152 17.06 6.98 -35.33
C ILE A 152 17.02 5.54 -35.84
N GLU A 153 18.16 4.86 -35.95
CA GLU A 153 18.23 3.47 -36.40
C GLU A 153 17.74 2.49 -35.35
N THR A 154 17.98 2.78 -34.08
CA THR A 154 17.62 1.90 -32.97
C THR A 154 16.56 2.50 -32.05
N PHE A 155 15.90 1.62 -31.31
CA PHE A 155 14.90 2.05 -30.33
C PHE A 155 15.58 2.72 -29.12
N GLU A 156 16.79 2.32 -28.75
CA GLU A 156 17.59 2.96 -27.70
C GLU A 156 17.94 4.41 -28.03
N GLN A 157 18.30 4.70 -29.28
CA GLN A 157 18.51 6.08 -29.75
C GLN A 157 17.22 6.89 -29.66
N ALA A 158 16.08 6.28 -30.03
CA ALA A 158 14.78 6.91 -29.89
C ALA A 158 14.43 7.22 -28.42
N ILE A 159 14.79 6.34 -27.47
CA ILE A 159 14.63 6.60 -26.03
C ILE A 159 15.45 7.81 -25.59
N GLN A 160 16.69 7.95 -26.07
CA GLN A 160 17.55 9.10 -25.74
C GLN A 160 16.98 10.41 -26.29
N LEU A 161 16.59 10.42 -27.57
CA LEU A 161 15.94 11.58 -28.19
C LEU A 161 14.61 11.91 -27.51
N ALA A 162 13.84 10.89 -27.12
CA ALA A 162 12.58 11.09 -26.43
C ALA A 162 12.76 11.82 -25.09
N LYS A 163 13.84 11.53 -24.35
CA LYS A 163 14.21 12.28 -23.14
C LYS A 163 14.59 13.72 -23.47
N GLN A 164 15.41 13.93 -24.50
CA GLN A 164 15.85 15.26 -24.93
C GLN A 164 14.67 16.17 -25.32
N TYR A 165 13.64 15.60 -25.97
CA TYR A 165 12.48 16.36 -26.46
C TYR A 165 11.22 16.24 -25.58
N ASN A 166 11.36 15.72 -24.35
CA ASN A 166 10.28 15.58 -23.37
C ASN A 166 9.04 14.83 -23.90
N VAL A 167 9.26 13.74 -24.61
CA VAL A 167 8.17 12.90 -25.13
C VAL A 167 7.37 12.32 -23.97
N THR A 168 6.06 12.52 -23.97
CA THR A 168 5.15 12.08 -22.92
C THR A 168 3.91 11.46 -23.55
N TYR A 169 3.46 10.33 -23.01
CA TYR A 169 2.16 9.77 -23.36
C TYR A 169 1.03 10.63 -22.80
N ILE A 170 0.08 11.04 -23.65
CA ILE A 170 -1.13 11.79 -23.23
C ILE A 170 -2.42 11.03 -23.54
N GLY A 171 -2.35 10.01 -24.40
CA GLY A 171 -3.49 9.20 -24.82
C GLY A 171 -4.51 9.97 -25.67
N ARG A 172 -5.61 9.29 -26.01
CA ARG A 172 -6.69 9.77 -26.88
C ARG A 172 -6.24 10.11 -28.30
N GLY A 173 -5.18 9.46 -28.77
CA GLY A 173 -4.71 9.60 -30.15
C GLY A 173 -5.70 8.97 -31.14
N GLN A 174 -5.69 9.44 -32.39
CA GLN A 174 -6.42 8.77 -33.45
C GLN A 174 -5.81 7.38 -33.69
N ASN A 175 -6.64 6.34 -33.78
CA ASN A 175 -6.22 4.95 -33.98
C ASN A 175 -5.28 4.38 -32.90
N GLU A 176 -5.26 4.99 -31.71
CA GLU A 176 -4.34 4.62 -30.64
C GLU A 176 -4.41 3.13 -30.29
N GLU A 177 -5.60 2.54 -30.20
CA GLU A 177 -5.76 1.13 -29.85
C GLU A 177 -5.10 0.19 -30.87
N SER A 178 -5.28 0.47 -32.16
CA SER A 178 -4.67 -0.30 -33.25
C SER A 178 -3.14 -0.19 -33.21
N GLU A 179 -2.64 1.03 -33.05
CA GLU A 179 -1.21 1.31 -32.99
C GLU A 179 -0.55 0.75 -31.73
N PHE A 180 -1.25 0.79 -30.59
CA PHE A 180 -0.77 0.21 -29.33
C PHE A 180 -0.63 -1.32 -29.44
N ASN A 181 -1.54 -1.99 -30.15
CA ASN A 181 -1.41 -3.42 -30.41
C ASN A 181 -0.20 -3.75 -31.30
N LYS A 182 0.09 -2.93 -32.32
CA LYS A 182 1.33 -3.08 -33.12
C LYS A 182 2.57 -2.88 -32.24
N PHE A 183 2.54 -1.87 -31.39
CA PHE A 183 3.62 -1.62 -30.43
C PHE A 183 3.84 -2.79 -29.48
N LYS A 184 2.78 -3.42 -28.94
CA LYS A 184 2.93 -4.60 -28.07
C LYS A 184 3.73 -5.70 -28.76
N ASN A 185 3.39 -6.01 -30.01
CA ASN A 185 4.11 -7.03 -30.78
C ASN A 185 5.59 -6.67 -30.97
N PHE A 186 5.86 -5.42 -31.35
CA PHE A 186 7.23 -4.91 -31.45
C PHE A 186 7.99 -5.00 -30.11
N TYR A 187 7.36 -4.59 -29.02
CA TYR A 187 7.98 -4.49 -27.71
C TYR A 187 8.30 -5.87 -27.13
N GLU A 188 7.45 -6.86 -27.34
CA GLU A 188 7.72 -8.25 -26.96
C GLU A 188 8.90 -8.85 -27.74
N GLU A 189 9.02 -8.56 -29.04
CA GLU A 189 10.20 -8.96 -29.82
C GLU A 189 11.46 -8.22 -29.35
N TYR A 190 11.35 -6.93 -29.06
CA TYR A 190 12.46 -6.13 -28.55
C TYR A 190 12.98 -6.67 -27.22
N LYS A 191 12.10 -6.97 -26.26
CA LYS A 191 12.47 -7.60 -24.97
C LYS A 191 13.27 -8.89 -25.18
N ARG A 192 12.78 -9.77 -26.07
CA ARG A 192 13.47 -11.05 -26.39
C ARG A 192 14.87 -10.82 -26.93
N LYS A 193 15.07 -9.81 -27.79
CA LYS A 193 16.38 -9.48 -28.38
C LYS A 193 17.35 -8.86 -27.38
N VAL A 194 16.86 -7.99 -26.50
CA VAL A 194 17.70 -7.25 -25.54
C VAL A 194 17.87 -8.00 -24.20
N LYS A 195 17.18 -9.13 -24.01
CA LYS A 195 17.16 -9.93 -22.77
C LYS A 195 16.73 -9.11 -21.54
N ILE A 196 15.64 -8.36 -21.70
CA ILE A 196 14.97 -7.61 -20.61
C ILE A 196 13.68 -8.34 -20.23
#